data_AF-A0A9C5ZDH4-F1
#
_entry.id   AF-A0A9C5ZDH4-F1
#
_cell.length_a   1.000
_cell.length_b   1.000
_cell.length_c   1.000
_cell.angle_alpha   90.00
_cell.angle_beta   90.00
_cell.angle_gamma   90.00
#
_symmetry.space_group_name_H-M   'P 1'
#
loop_
_entity.id
_entity.type
_entity.pdbx_description
1 polymer ?
#
loop_
_entity_poly.entity_id
_entity_poly.type
_entity_poly.pdbx_seq_one_letter_code
_entity_poly.pdbx_strand_id
1 'polypeptide(L)'
;CDTLGLFIVIVRVVWVVDNKHFYLGSANMDWRSLTQVKELGVLGINCKTLSEDFMKIFNEYWYLGNQTANIPKEWPKEYSTNFNFANPMIVNSSGNNLHAVVSSSPPPLTSAGRVDDLECILKTINDAKSFVYVAVMDYYPLIMYTENMRYWPFIDDALRKVAIENKVKIKLLISWWRYSSKSENYFLKSLTDLTKSLKGVDIQVRRFIVPINQDQLKIPHSRVNHNKYMVTDNAAYIGTSNWSGDYFTDTAGIGLYLQSVSNSTSAAGIREQLLGVFSRDWYSPYAGNT
;
A
#
# COMPACT_ATOMS: atom_id res chain seq x y z
N CYS A 1 -31.94 -22.80 15.64
CA CYS A 1 -31.07 -22.16 14.64
C CYS A 1 -30.14 -21.24 15.39
N ASP A 2 -28.95 -21.72 15.71
CA ASP A 2 -27.93 -20.88 16.34
C ASP A 2 -27.62 -19.72 15.41
N THR A 3 -27.69 -18.52 15.99
CA THR A 3 -27.51 -17.22 15.35
C THR A 3 -26.36 -17.22 14.35
N LEU A 4 -26.70 -17.10 13.06
CA LEU A 4 -25.79 -16.70 11.99
C LEU A 4 -25.42 -15.23 12.20
N GLY A 5 -24.56 -14.95 13.19
CA GLY A 5 -23.95 -13.66 13.38
C GLY A 5 -22.69 -13.56 12.53
N LEU A 6 -22.82 -13.13 11.28
CA LEU A 6 -21.67 -12.73 10.47
C LEU A 6 -21.23 -11.34 10.94
N PHE A 7 -20.18 -11.25 11.77
CA PHE A 7 -19.63 -9.96 12.19
C PHE A 7 -18.63 -9.48 11.15
N ILE A 8 -19.09 -8.65 10.19
CA ILE A 8 -18.21 -7.93 9.26
C ILE A 8 -18.01 -6.51 9.78
N VAL A 9 -16.75 -6.11 9.87
CA VAL A 9 -16.35 -4.80 10.34
C VAL A 9 -15.53 -4.10 9.27
N ILE A 10 -15.88 -2.86 8.92
CA ILE A 10 -15.34 -2.14 7.75
C ILE A 10 -14.76 -0.79 8.14
N VAL A 11 -13.47 -0.58 7.89
CA VAL A 11 -12.87 0.77 7.83
C VAL A 11 -12.35 0.96 6.43
N ARG A 12 -13.04 1.80 5.64
CA ARG A 12 -12.87 2.18 4.21
C ARG A 12 -12.45 1.05 3.24
N VAL A 13 -11.38 0.33 3.52
CA VAL A 13 -10.73 -0.68 2.69
C VAL A 13 -10.11 -1.87 3.48
N VAL A 14 -10.39 -2.00 4.78
CA VAL A 14 -10.08 -3.18 5.63
C VAL A 14 -11.35 -3.81 6.15
N TRP A 15 -11.50 -5.12 5.94
CA TRP A 15 -12.61 -5.91 6.45
C TRP A 15 -12.08 -6.99 7.39
N VAL A 16 -12.66 -7.13 8.58
CA VAL A 16 -12.36 -8.24 9.49
C VAL A 16 -13.63 -9.01 9.77
N VAL A 17 -13.54 -10.35 9.72
CA VAL A 17 -14.68 -11.25 9.92
C VAL A 17 -14.36 -12.27 10.99
N ASP A 18 -15.18 -12.32 12.03
CA ASP A 18 -15.12 -13.26 13.17
C ASP A 18 -13.73 -13.39 13.82
N ASN A 19 -12.90 -12.34 13.72
CA ASN A 19 -11.48 -12.35 14.12
C ASN A 19 -10.67 -13.52 13.52
N LYS A 20 -11.08 -14.03 12.35
CA LYS A 20 -10.46 -15.17 11.66
C LYS A 20 -10.13 -14.91 10.21
N HIS A 21 -10.87 -14.02 9.56
CA HIS A 21 -10.66 -13.67 8.17
C HIS A 21 -10.45 -12.17 8.06
N PHE A 22 -9.70 -11.75 7.06
CA PHE A 22 -9.56 -10.33 6.76
C PHE A 22 -9.39 -10.08 5.27
N TYR A 23 -9.79 -8.89 4.83
CA TYR A 23 -9.41 -8.32 3.55
C TYR A 23 -8.72 -6.98 3.83
N LEU A 24 -7.60 -6.74 3.14
CA LEU A 24 -6.92 -5.44 3.10
C LEU A 24 -6.64 -5.11 1.64
N GLY A 25 -7.01 -3.92 1.17
CA GLY A 25 -6.70 -3.52 -0.19
C GLY A 25 -7.07 -2.09 -0.49
N SER A 26 -7.36 -1.81 -1.76
CA SER A 26 -7.72 -0.48 -2.24
C SER A 26 -9.21 -0.29 -2.52
N ALA A 27 -10.00 -1.38 -2.48
CA ALA A 27 -11.42 -1.38 -2.84
C ALA A 27 -12.26 -0.60 -1.83
N ASN A 28 -12.79 0.55 -2.27
CA ASN A 28 -13.80 1.27 -1.53
C ASN A 28 -15.10 0.45 -1.47
N MET A 29 -15.89 0.63 -0.42
CA MET A 29 -17.17 -0.06 -0.24
C MET A 29 -18.29 0.57 -1.09
N ASP A 30 -18.12 0.58 -2.42
CA ASP A 30 -19.15 0.99 -3.34
C ASP A 30 -19.10 0.19 -4.66
N TRP A 31 -20.20 0.22 -5.41
CA TRP A 31 -20.38 -0.58 -6.62
C TRP A 31 -19.35 -0.27 -7.73
N ARG A 32 -18.71 0.91 -7.70
CA ARG A 32 -17.67 1.28 -8.67
C ARG A 32 -16.43 0.44 -8.45
N SER A 33 -16.06 0.10 -7.21
CA SER A 33 -14.94 -0.81 -6.94
C SER A 33 -15.18 -2.23 -7.44
N LEU A 34 -16.45 -2.63 -7.67
CA LEU A 34 -16.78 -3.95 -8.22
C LEU A 34 -16.68 -4.02 -9.75
N THR A 35 -16.97 -2.92 -10.46
CA THR A 35 -17.16 -2.96 -11.92
C THR A 35 -16.43 -1.88 -12.71
N GLN A 36 -16.04 -0.78 -12.06
CA GLN A 36 -15.54 0.42 -12.71
C GLN A 36 -14.10 0.79 -12.34
N VAL A 37 -13.60 0.32 -11.21
CA VAL A 37 -12.25 0.61 -10.72
C VAL A 37 -11.46 -0.67 -10.67
N LYS A 38 -10.20 -0.62 -11.11
CA LYS A 38 -9.27 -1.74 -10.98
C LYS A 38 -8.63 -1.65 -9.60
N GLU A 39 -9.02 -2.56 -8.72
CA GLU A 39 -8.57 -2.64 -7.33
C GLU A 39 -7.57 -3.79 -7.14
N LEU A 40 -6.88 -3.78 -6.00
CA LEU A 40 -6.07 -4.90 -5.54
C LEU A 40 -6.18 -5.02 -4.02
N GLY A 41 -6.13 -6.25 -3.52
CA GLY A 41 -6.06 -6.52 -2.10
C GLY A 41 -5.59 -7.94 -1.81
N VAL A 42 -5.43 -8.22 -0.53
CA VAL A 42 -5.07 -9.53 0.03
C VAL A 42 -6.23 -10.02 0.89
N LEU A 43 -6.56 -11.31 0.73
CA LEU A 43 -7.56 -12.00 1.53
C LEU A 43 -6.86 -13.03 2.42
N GLY A 44 -6.96 -12.84 3.74
CA GLY A 44 -6.56 -13.83 4.73
C GLY A 44 -7.74 -14.69 5.13
N ILE A 45 -7.62 -16.01 4.98
CA ILE A 45 -8.62 -16.98 5.41
C ILE A 45 -8.05 -17.81 6.55
N ASN A 46 -8.79 -17.95 7.66
CA ASN A 46 -8.32 -18.64 8.87
C ASN A 46 -6.99 -18.10 9.42
N CYS A 47 -6.79 -16.79 9.31
CA CYS A 47 -5.59 -16.09 9.77
C CYS A 47 -5.87 -15.33 11.06
N LYS A 48 -6.19 -16.08 12.13
CA LYS A 48 -6.65 -15.53 13.42
C LYS A 48 -5.73 -14.42 13.96
N THR A 49 -4.42 -14.66 14.01
CA THR A 49 -3.47 -13.70 14.61
C THR A 49 -3.43 -12.37 13.86
N LEU A 50 -3.39 -12.38 12.52
CA LEU A 50 -3.45 -11.14 11.73
C LEU A 50 -4.83 -10.47 11.85
N SER A 51 -5.91 -11.25 11.81
CA SER A 51 -7.27 -10.71 11.95
C SER A 51 -7.48 -10.03 13.30
N GLU A 52 -7.00 -10.60 14.40
CA GLU A 52 -7.04 -10.00 15.73
C GLU A 52 -6.22 -8.71 15.79
N ASP A 53 -5.09 -8.66 15.09
CA ASP A 53 -4.23 -7.48 15.06
C ASP A 53 -4.81 -6.35 14.20
N PHE A 54 -5.46 -6.67 13.07
CA PHE A 54 -6.27 -5.70 12.33
C PHE A 54 -7.47 -5.20 13.15
N MET A 55 -8.08 -6.07 13.97
CA MET A 55 -9.19 -5.68 14.84
C MET A 55 -8.77 -4.64 15.89
N LYS A 56 -7.51 -4.63 16.32
CA LYS A 56 -6.99 -3.57 17.21
C LYS A 56 -7.02 -2.20 16.54
N ILE A 57 -6.57 -2.12 15.29
CA ILE A 57 -6.61 -0.88 14.50
C ILE A 57 -8.07 -0.45 14.27
N PHE A 58 -8.94 -1.41 13.97
CA PHE A 58 -10.37 -1.11 13.88
C PHE A 58 -10.91 -0.49 15.19
N ASN A 59 -10.57 -1.07 16.34
CA ASN A 59 -11.06 -0.58 17.62
C ASN A 59 -10.52 0.82 17.97
N GLU A 60 -9.30 1.16 17.56
CA GLU A 60 -8.77 2.54 17.66
C GLU A 60 -9.68 3.52 16.91
N TYR A 61 -10.05 3.19 15.67
CA TYR A 61 -10.93 4.03 14.86
C TYR A 61 -12.36 4.05 15.38
N TRP A 62 -12.85 2.91 15.89
CA TRP A 62 -14.17 2.81 16.50
C TRP A 62 -14.27 3.65 17.77
N TYR A 63 -13.23 3.65 18.59
CA TYR A 63 -13.11 4.51 19.76
C TYR A 63 -13.21 6.00 19.38
N LEU A 64 -12.51 6.42 18.31
CA LEU A 64 -12.60 7.80 17.79
C LEU A 64 -13.90 8.11 17.05
N GLY A 65 -14.66 7.10 16.66
CA GLY A 65 -15.99 7.26 16.08
C GLY A 65 -17.03 7.82 17.07
N ASN A 66 -16.72 7.80 18.37
CA ASN A 66 -17.55 8.42 19.39
C ASN A 66 -17.42 9.97 19.32
N GLN A 67 -18.55 10.67 19.33
CA GLN A 67 -18.62 12.13 19.09
C GLN A 67 -17.79 12.99 20.06
N THR A 68 -17.50 12.47 21.26
CA THR A 68 -16.72 13.17 22.28
C THR A 68 -15.28 12.69 22.37
N ALA A 69 -14.90 11.67 21.59
CA ALA A 69 -13.56 11.12 21.62
C ALA A 69 -12.57 12.07 20.94
N ASN A 70 -11.42 12.24 21.59
CA ASN A 70 -10.25 12.87 21.02
C ASN A 70 -9.15 11.82 20.92
N ILE A 71 -8.16 12.08 20.05
CA ILE A 71 -6.94 11.26 20.00
C ILE A 71 -6.29 11.31 21.40
N PRO A 72 -6.17 10.18 22.10
CA PRO A 72 -5.60 10.17 23.44
C PRO A 72 -4.10 10.43 23.35
N LYS A 73 -3.52 10.98 24.43
CA LYS A 73 -2.05 11.11 24.53
C LYS A 73 -1.36 9.75 24.50
N GLU A 74 -2.00 8.75 25.11
CA GLU A 74 -1.59 7.36 25.10
C GLU A 74 -2.81 6.49 24.82
N TRP A 75 -2.70 5.62 23.83
CA TRP A 75 -3.76 4.68 23.48
C TRP A 75 -3.94 3.61 24.57
N PRO A 76 -5.18 3.16 24.84
CA PRO A 76 -5.42 2.01 25.72
C PRO A 76 -4.57 0.79 25.35
N LYS A 77 -4.03 0.10 26.36
CA LYS A 77 -3.13 -1.05 26.17
C LYS A 77 -3.76 -2.19 25.36
N GLU A 78 -5.08 -2.32 25.39
CA GLU A 78 -5.82 -3.32 24.61
C GLU A 78 -5.65 -3.16 23.09
N TYR A 79 -5.33 -1.95 22.60
CA TYR A 79 -5.06 -1.71 21.17
C TYR A 79 -3.60 -1.92 20.79
N SER A 80 -2.68 -1.96 21.78
CA SER A 80 -1.26 -2.16 21.54
C SER A 80 -0.95 -3.52 20.90
N THR A 81 0.17 -3.58 20.17
CA THR A 81 0.64 -4.81 19.55
C THR A 81 2.09 -5.10 19.90
N ASN A 82 2.42 -6.39 20.02
CA ASN A 82 3.79 -6.85 20.15
C ASN A 82 4.40 -7.17 18.78
N PHE A 83 3.63 -7.04 17.69
CA PHE A 83 4.06 -7.41 16.36
C PHE A 83 4.66 -6.22 15.61
N ASN A 84 5.97 -6.29 15.35
CA ASN A 84 6.75 -5.26 14.68
C ASN A 84 7.97 -5.89 13.99
N PHE A 85 8.90 -5.10 13.45
CA PHE A 85 10.06 -5.65 12.74
C PHE A 85 11.00 -6.49 13.62
N ALA A 86 11.03 -6.27 14.95
CA ALA A 86 11.83 -7.09 15.87
C ALA A 86 11.11 -8.39 16.27
N ASN A 87 9.78 -8.39 16.23
CA ASN A 87 8.94 -9.55 16.55
C ASN A 87 7.83 -9.70 15.50
N PRO A 88 8.14 -10.12 14.26
CA PRO A 88 7.14 -10.24 13.21
C PRO A 88 6.24 -11.46 13.44
N MET A 89 5.01 -11.41 12.92
CA MET A 89 4.16 -12.61 12.86
C MET A 89 4.71 -13.59 11.84
N ILE A 90 4.58 -14.89 12.08
CA ILE A 90 4.85 -15.91 11.05
C ILE A 90 3.52 -16.32 10.44
N VAL A 91 3.38 -16.11 9.14
CA VAL A 91 2.19 -16.52 8.37
C VAL A 91 2.59 -17.47 7.26
N ASN A 92 1.73 -18.45 6.96
CA ASN A 92 1.95 -19.38 5.86
C ASN A 92 1.14 -18.97 4.64
N SER A 93 1.79 -18.87 3.49
CA SER A 93 1.17 -18.62 2.19
C SER A 93 1.64 -19.68 1.21
N SER A 94 0.74 -20.59 0.82
CA SER A 94 1.03 -21.66 -0.15
C SER A 94 2.27 -22.49 0.20
N GLY A 95 2.49 -22.77 1.50
CA GLY A 95 3.66 -23.51 1.98
C GLY A 95 4.88 -22.66 2.31
N ASN A 96 4.89 -21.36 1.98
CA ASN A 96 5.97 -20.43 2.35
C ASN A 96 5.66 -19.74 3.68
N ASN A 97 6.59 -19.81 4.62
CA ASN A 97 6.53 -18.99 5.82
C ASN A 97 7.04 -17.59 5.51
N LEU A 98 6.26 -16.59 5.92
CA LEU A 98 6.54 -15.17 5.74
C LEU A 98 6.53 -14.47 7.10
N HIS A 99 7.44 -13.53 7.29
CA HIS A 99 7.34 -12.53 8.34
C HIS A 99 6.31 -11.48 7.92
N ALA A 100 5.26 -11.33 8.73
CA ALA A 100 4.20 -10.36 8.51
C ALA A 100 4.20 -9.28 9.59
N VAL A 101 4.04 -8.03 9.16
CA VAL A 101 3.91 -6.86 10.03
C VAL A 101 2.79 -5.99 9.47
N VAL A 102 1.87 -5.58 10.33
CA VAL A 102 0.83 -4.61 9.99
C VAL A 102 1.27 -3.24 10.48
N SER A 103 1.19 -2.24 9.61
CA SER A 103 1.53 -0.85 9.86
C SER A 103 0.30 0.07 9.79
N SER A 104 0.39 1.24 10.42
CA SER A 104 -0.67 2.24 10.35
C SER A 104 -0.14 3.68 10.32
N SER A 105 -0.93 4.58 9.76
CA SER A 105 -0.72 6.02 9.71
C SER A 105 -2.00 6.78 10.09
N PRO A 106 -1.89 8.07 10.46
CA PRO A 106 -0.65 8.76 10.86
C PRO A 106 -0.20 8.34 12.27
N PRO A 107 1.03 8.65 12.70
CA PRO A 107 1.55 8.27 14.02
C PRO A 107 0.63 8.58 15.21
N PRO A 108 -0.12 9.70 15.26
CA PRO A 108 -1.09 9.95 16.33
C PRO A 108 -2.24 8.93 16.40
N LEU A 109 -2.59 8.29 15.29
CA LEU A 109 -3.63 7.25 15.21
C LEU A 109 -3.07 5.83 15.38
N THR A 110 -1.89 5.70 15.95
CA THR A 110 -1.18 4.43 16.05
C THR A 110 -0.89 4.11 17.51
N SER A 111 -1.39 2.98 18.02
CA SER A 111 -1.10 2.53 19.39
C SER A 111 0.33 1.98 19.56
N ALA A 112 0.72 1.78 20.82
CA ALA A 112 2.06 1.34 21.18
C ALA A 112 2.46 0.01 20.49
N GLY A 113 3.69 -0.02 19.98
CA GLY A 113 4.31 -1.18 19.36
C GLY A 113 3.97 -1.41 17.88
N ARG A 114 2.96 -0.71 17.35
CA ARG A 114 2.61 -0.72 15.94
C ARG A 114 3.65 0.06 15.13
N VAL A 115 3.98 -0.46 13.95
CA VAL A 115 4.93 0.16 13.03
C VAL A 115 4.26 1.30 12.26
N ASP A 116 4.99 2.42 12.11
CA ASP A 116 4.56 3.53 11.25
C ASP A 116 4.58 3.13 9.77
N ASP A 117 3.51 3.48 9.04
CA ASP A 117 3.35 3.03 7.65
C ASP A 117 4.41 3.62 6.70
N LEU A 118 4.86 4.86 6.94
CA LEU A 118 5.96 5.43 6.17
C LEU A 118 7.26 4.67 6.45
N GLU A 119 7.59 4.42 7.72
CA GLU A 119 8.75 3.60 8.09
C GLU A 119 8.74 2.23 7.40
N CYS A 120 7.56 1.61 7.32
CA CYS A 120 7.37 0.33 6.66
C CYS A 120 7.68 0.37 5.15
N ILE A 121 7.20 1.40 4.44
CA ILE A 121 7.53 1.62 3.03
C ILE A 121 9.02 1.86 2.85
N LEU A 122 9.61 2.76 3.66
CA LEU A 122 11.03 3.11 3.56
C LEU A 122 11.92 1.89 3.83
N LYS A 123 11.61 1.08 4.84
CA LYS A 123 12.33 -0.17 5.10
C LYS A 123 12.25 -1.11 3.91
N THR A 124 11.07 -1.29 3.33
CA THR A 124 10.88 -2.17 2.18
C THR A 124 11.74 -1.74 0.98
N ILE A 125 11.82 -0.43 0.71
CA ILE A 125 12.68 0.13 -0.34
C ILE A 125 14.16 -0.09 -0.02
N ASN A 126 14.59 0.25 1.19
CA ASN A 126 16.00 0.20 1.59
C ASN A 126 16.56 -1.23 1.71
N ASP A 127 15.72 -2.21 2.04
CA ASP A 127 16.12 -3.61 2.16
C ASP A 127 16.22 -4.35 0.82
N ALA A 128 15.68 -3.79 -0.26
CA ALA A 128 15.75 -4.37 -1.60
C ALA A 128 17.20 -4.46 -2.10
N LYS A 129 17.55 -5.56 -2.77
CA LYS A 129 18.89 -5.81 -3.31
C LYS A 129 18.96 -5.78 -4.82
N SER A 130 17.85 -6.02 -5.52
CA SER A 130 17.88 -6.06 -6.99
C SER A 130 16.79 -5.23 -7.65
N PHE A 131 15.58 -5.17 -7.09
CA PHE A 131 14.53 -4.33 -7.66
C PHE A 131 13.50 -3.84 -6.65
N VAL A 132 12.88 -2.72 -6.98
CA VAL A 132 11.72 -2.14 -6.30
C VAL A 132 10.67 -1.78 -7.36
N TYR A 133 9.56 -2.52 -7.36
CA TYR A 133 8.45 -2.31 -8.29
C TYR A 133 7.23 -1.80 -7.53
N VAL A 134 6.73 -0.64 -7.94
CA VAL A 134 5.65 0.08 -7.23
C VAL A 134 4.49 0.30 -8.18
N ALA A 135 3.28 0.00 -7.73
CA ALA A 135 2.05 0.39 -8.42
C ALA A 135 1.13 1.15 -7.46
N VAL A 136 0.90 2.43 -7.76
CA VAL A 136 0.07 3.34 -6.95
C VAL A 136 -0.80 4.20 -7.85
N MET A 137 -1.92 4.71 -7.32
CA MET A 137 -2.73 5.65 -8.08
C MET A 137 -2.00 6.98 -8.27
N ASP A 138 -1.54 7.59 -7.19
CA ASP A 138 -0.90 8.91 -7.18
C ASP A 138 0.47 8.86 -6.47
N TYR A 139 1.44 9.61 -7.01
CA TYR A 139 2.79 9.79 -6.50
C TYR A 139 3.19 11.26 -6.49
N TYR A 140 3.37 11.85 -5.30
CA TYR A 140 3.84 13.21 -5.12
C TYR A 140 4.81 13.30 -3.95
N PRO A 141 6.03 13.84 -4.14
CA PRO A 141 6.93 14.18 -3.02
C PRO A 141 6.49 15.49 -2.33
N LEU A 142 5.20 15.59 -2.01
CA LEU A 142 4.53 16.78 -1.50
C LEU A 142 3.48 16.41 -0.46
N ILE A 143 3.18 17.37 0.42
CA ILE A 143 1.89 17.47 1.13
C ILE A 143 1.08 18.52 0.37
N MET A 144 -0.07 18.11 -0.16
CA MET A 144 -0.77 18.89 -1.19
C MET A 144 -2.19 19.35 -0.83
N TYR A 145 -2.80 18.80 0.22
CA TYR A 145 -4.14 19.16 0.69
C TYR A 145 -4.15 20.07 1.92
N THR A 146 -3.16 20.95 2.02
CA THR A 146 -3.03 21.98 3.06
C THR A 146 -3.11 23.38 2.45
N GLU A 147 -3.31 24.41 3.28
CA GLU A 147 -3.36 25.82 2.83
C GLU A 147 -2.16 26.19 1.97
N ASN A 148 -0.97 25.73 2.38
CA ASN A 148 0.25 25.86 1.60
C ASN A 148 0.80 24.47 1.26
N MET A 149 1.11 24.23 -0.02
CA MET A 149 1.80 23.00 -0.44
C MET A 149 3.20 22.96 0.20
N ARG A 150 3.60 21.78 0.70
CA ARG A 150 4.92 21.58 1.32
C ARG A 150 5.67 20.47 0.63
N TYR A 151 6.98 20.63 0.48
CA TYR A 151 7.84 19.55 0.00
C TYR A 151 7.96 18.46 1.05
N TRP A 152 7.84 17.21 0.62
CA TRP A 152 7.86 16.03 1.48
C TRP A 152 8.60 14.89 0.77
N PRO A 153 9.90 14.70 1.01
CA PRO A 153 10.75 13.95 0.10
C PRO A 153 10.89 12.46 0.40
N PHE A 154 10.43 11.97 1.55
CA PHE A 154 10.96 10.74 2.14
C PHE A 154 10.95 9.51 1.22
N ILE A 155 9.84 9.24 0.52
CA ILE A 155 9.75 8.11 -0.41
C ILE A 155 10.58 8.37 -1.68
N ASP A 156 10.56 9.60 -2.20
CA ASP A 156 11.33 10.00 -3.39
C ASP A 156 12.84 9.89 -3.15
N ASP A 157 13.31 10.38 -2.00
CA ASP A 157 14.70 10.26 -1.54
C ASP A 157 15.11 8.78 -1.40
N ALA A 158 14.25 7.93 -0.81
CA ALA A 158 14.55 6.50 -0.68
C ALA A 158 14.69 5.81 -2.04
N LEU A 159 13.78 6.09 -2.98
CA LEU A 159 13.84 5.55 -4.35
C LEU A 159 15.13 6.02 -5.06
N ARG A 160 15.43 7.33 -5.02
CA ARG A 160 16.67 7.87 -5.62
C ARG A 160 17.90 7.24 -5.00
N LYS A 161 17.95 7.14 -3.67
CA LYS A 161 19.08 6.59 -2.92
C LYS A 161 19.39 5.16 -3.36
N VAL A 162 18.42 4.25 -3.32
CA VAL A 162 18.69 2.83 -3.65
C VAL A 162 19.02 2.63 -5.14
N ALA A 163 18.47 3.46 -6.03
CA ALA A 163 18.83 3.42 -7.44
C ALA A 163 20.26 3.92 -7.69
N ILE A 164 20.67 4.99 -7.01
CA ILE A 164 21.99 5.62 -7.21
C ILE A 164 23.09 4.83 -6.50
N GLU A 165 22.92 4.53 -5.22
CA GLU A 165 23.96 3.93 -4.39
C GLU A 165 24.06 2.42 -4.61
N ASN A 166 22.92 1.73 -4.67
CA ASN A 166 22.86 0.27 -4.67
C ASN A 166 22.52 -0.33 -6.04
N LYS A 167 22.25 0.51 -7.06
CA LYS A 167 21.86 0.08 -8.42
C LYS A 167 20.63 -0.82 -8.45
N VAL A 168 19.75 -0.64 -7.47
CA VAL A 168 18.44 -1.32 -7.42
C VAL A 168 17.59 -0.81 -8.58
N LYS A 169 17.02 -1.72 -9.36
CA LYS A 169 16.16 -1.37 -10.50
C LYS A 169 14.80 -0.92 -10.02
N ILE A 170 14.33 0.23 -10.49
CA ILE A 170 13.05 0.80 -10.07
C ILE A 170 12.09 0.81 -11.25
N LYS A 171 10.87 0.29 -11.01
CA LYS A 171 9.76 0.45 -11.94
C LYS A 171 8.56 1.03 -11.21
N LEU A 172 8.08 2.18 -11.66
CA LEU A 172 6.91 2.85 -11.12
C LEU A 172 5.77 2.78 -12.14
N LEU A 173 4.70 2.08 -11.78
CA LEU A 173 3.47 1.99 -12.56
C LEU A 173 2.43 2.90 -11.91
N ILE A 174 2.31 4.13 -12.41
CA ILE A 174 1.47 5.17 -11.81
C ILE A 174 0.19 5.31 -12.62
N SER A 175 -0.96 5.38 -11.98
CA SER A 175 -2.21 5.55 -12.71
C SER A 175 -2.27 6.89 -13.43
N TRP A 176 -3.01 6.92 -14.54
CA TRP A 176 -3.37 8.17 -15.20
C TRP A 176 -4.84 8.13 -15.59
N TRP A 177 -5.57 9.12 -15.10
CA TRP A 177 -7.02 9.22 -15.24
C TRP A 177 -7.42 10.70 -15.23
N ARG A 178 -8.70 11.01 -15.44
CA ARG A 178 -9.16 12.40 -15.63
C ARG A 178 -8.91 13.35 -14.45
N TYR A 179 -8.66 12.82 -13.25
CA TYR A 179 -8.38 13.61 -12.05
C TYR A 179 -6.87 13.71 -11.75
N SER A 180 -6.00 13.04 -12.53
CA SER A 180 -4.55 13.18 -12.40
C SER A 180 -4.10 14.59 -12.74
N SER A 181 -3.23 15.17 -11.91
CA SER A 181 -2.59 16.43 -12.24
C SER A 181 -1.42 16.23 -13.20
N LYS A 182 -1.31 17.10 -14.21
CA LYS A 182 -0.15 17.16 -15.11
C LYS A 182 1.17 17.43 -14.37
N SER A 183 1.13 18.07 -13.20
CA SER A 183 2.33 18.37 -12.42
C SER A 183 3.08 17.12 -11.95
N GLU A 184 2.37 16.00 -11.77
CA GLU A 184 2.95 14.72 -11.37
C GLU A 184 4.02 14.22 -12.35
N ASN A 185 3.80 14.48 -13.66
CA ASN A 185 4.74 14.08 -14.69
C ASN A 185 6.12 14.74 -14.52
N TYR A 186 6.22 15.92 -13.92
CA TYR A 186 7.52 16.56 -13.71
C TYR A 186 8.34 15.84 -12.64
N PHE A 187 7.71 15.38 -11.57
CA PHE A 187 8.37 14.58 -10.53
C PHE A 187 8.81 13.21 -11.06
N LEU A 188 7.91 12.52 -11.78
CA LEU A 188 8.22 11.24 -12.40
C LEU A 188 9.32 11.36 -13.46
N LYS A 189 9.27 12.42 -14.28
CA LYS A 189 10.32 12.71 -15.25
C LYS A 189 11.68 12.92 -14.59
N SER A 190 11.72 13.69 -13.49
CA SER A 190 12.94 13.91 -12.71
C SER A 190 13.60 12.60 -12.23
N LEU A 191 12.80 11.58 -11.88
CA LEU A 191 13.33 10.25 -11.55
C LEU A 191 13.89 9.55 -12.79
N THR A 192 13.14 9.51 -13.89
CA THR A 192 13.59 8.80 -15.12
C THR A 192 14.80 9.44 -15.80
N ASP A 193 15.00 10.75 -15.65
CA ASP A 193 16.17 11.43 -16.23
C ASP A 193 17.47 11.03 -15.50
N LEU A 194 17.41 10.50 -14.27
CA LEU A 194 18.58 9.92 -13.59
C LEU A 194 19.14 8.70 -14.33
N THR A 195 18.27 7.87 -14.91
CA THR A 195 18.66 6.71 -15.74
C THR A 195 19.51 7.13 -16.94
N LYS A 196 19.21 8.30 -17.51
CA LYS A 196 19.93 8.83 -18.68
C LYS A 196 21.24 9.52 -18.29
N SER A 197 21.32 10.09 -17.09
CA SER A 197 22.46 10.89 -16.65
C SER A 197 23.50 10.11 -15.85
N LEU A 198 23.11 9.01 -15.19
CA LEU A 198 23.98 8.26 -14.28
C LEU A 198 24.16 6.81 -14.73
N LYS A 199 25.42 6.40 -14.96
CA LYS A 199 25.76 5.04 -15.38
C LYS A 199 25.28 4.01 -14.35
N GLY A 200 24.55 3.01 -14.83
CA GLY A 200 24.05 1.88 -14.03
C GLY A 200 22.80 2.17 -13.21
N VAL A 201 22.26 3.40 -13.24
CA VAL A 201 20.96 3.72 -12.65
C VAL A 201 19.86 3.29 -13.62
N ASP A 202 18.86 2.57 -13.13
CA ASP A 202 17.71 2.09 -13.92
C ASP A 202 16.41 2.38 -13.18
N ILE A 203 15.82 3.54 -13.50
CA ILE A 203 14.49 3.97 -13.05
C ILE A 203 13.60 4.15 -14.26
N GLN A 204 12.49 3.41 -14.28
CA GLN A 204 11.50 3.42 -15.35
C GLN A 204 10.13 3.78 -14.78
N VAL A 205 9.38 4.59 -15.53
CA VAL A 205 8.02 4.97 -15.17
C VAL A 205 7.10 4.64 -16.34
N ARG A 206 5.93 4.09 -16.02
CA ARG A 206 4.81 3.94 -16.95
C ARG A 206 3.53 4.49 -16.35
N ARG A 207 2.70 5.10 -17.19
CA ARG A 207 1.31 5.42 -16.87
C ARG A 207 0.41 4.22 -17.14
N PHE A 208 -0.44 3.88 -16.18
CA PHE A 208 -1.49 2.88 -16.36
C PHE A 208 -2.84 3.57 -16.61
N ILE A 209 -3.41 3.36 -17.79
CA ILE A 209 -4.67 3.97 -18.22
C ILE A 209 -5.71 2.88 -18.41
N VAL A 210 -6.76 2.94 -17.59
CA VAL A 210 -7.92 2.06 -17.77
C VAL A 210 -8.75 2.59 -18.94
N PRO A 211 -9.05 1.78 -19.98
CA PRO A 211 -9.86 2.23 -21.11
C PRO A 211 -11.22 2.75 -20.67
N ILE A 212 -11.72 3.76 -21.36
CA ILE A 212 -12.98 4.42 -21.02
C ILE A 212 -13.79 4.70 -22.27
N ASN A 213 -15.12 4.47 -22.21
CA ASN A 213 -16.07 4.83 -23.26
C ASN A 213 -16.97 6.00 -22.83
N GLN A 214 -17.83 6.47 -23.75
CA GLN A 214 -18.69 7.63 -23.52
C GLN A 214 -19.67 7.48 -22.36
N ASP A 215 -20.18 6.26 -22.10
CA ASP A 215 -21.08 6.03 -20.97
C ASP A 215 -20.32 5.96 -19.64
N GLN A 216 -19.15 5.34 -19.64
CA GLN A 216 -18.28 5.28 -18.45
C GLN A 216 -17.75 6.65 -18.03
N LEU A 217 -17.59 7.59 -18.97
CA LEU A 217 -17.24 8.99 -18.64
C LEU A 217 -18.25 9.66 -17.72
N LYS A 218 -19.52 9.25 -17.77
CA LYS A 218 -20.60 9.81 -16.94
C LYS A 218 -20.50 9.37 -15.48
N ILE A 219 -19.78 8.29 -15.18
CA ILE A 219 -19.66 7.74 -13.82
C ILE A 219 -18.49 8.46 -13.13
N PRO A 220 -18.68 9.33 -12.12
CA PRO A 220 -17.59 10.02 -11.44
C PRO A 220 -16.67 9.07 -10.67
N HIS A 221 -15.39 9.44 -10.53
CA HIS A 221 -14.37 8.65 -9.81
C HIS A 221 -14.27 7.18 -10.23
N SER A 222 -14.35 6.92 -11.54
CA SER A 222 -14.29 5.60 -12.15
C SER A 222 -13.12 5.47 -13.11
N ARG A 223 -12.90 4.24 -13.63
CA ARG A 223 -11.91 3.91 -14.68
C ARG A 223 -10.51 4.36 -14.31
N VAL A 224 -10.08 3.90 -13.15
CA VAL A 224 -8.74 4.12 -12.62
C VAL A 224 -8.20 2.82 -12.06
N ASN A 225 -6.88 2.66 -12.13
CA ASN A 225 -6.18 1.64 -11.37
C ASN A 225 -5.88 2.21 -9.98
N HIS A 226 -6.55 1.70 -8.96
CA HIS A 226 -6.59 2.29 -7.64
C HIS A 226 -5.75 1.54 -6.61
N ASN A 227 -4.93 0.58 -7.04
CA ASN A 227 -4.03 -0.17 -6.18
C ASN A 227 -2.97 0.71 -5.49
N LYS A 228 -2.45 0.24 -4.35
CA LYS A 228 -1.25 0.79 -3.68
C LYS A 228 -0.42 -0.38 -3.14
N TYR A 229 0.57 -0.80 -3.89
CA TYR A 229 1.45 -1.88 -3.48
C TYR A 229 2.87 -1.69 -4.01
N MET A 230 3.79 -2.41 -3.36
CA MET A 230 5.18 -2.50 -3.76
C MET A 230 5.64 -3.96 -3.64
N VAL A 231 6.49 -4.39 -4.55
CA VAL A 231 7.14 -5.70 -4.52
C VAL A 231 8.63 -5.56 -4.81
N THR A 232 9.44 -6.23 -4.02
CA THR A 232 10.91 -6.23 -4.14
C THR A 232 11.41 -7.66 -4.34
N ASP A 233 12.73 -7.86 -4.37
CA ASP A 233 13.34 -9.19 -4.42
C ASP A 233 13.08 -10.06 -3.18
N ASN A 234 12.76 -9.46 -2.04
CA ASN A 234 12.62 -10.18 -0.76
C ASN A 234 11.30 -9.92 -0.01
N ALA A 235 10.52 -8.91 -0.41
CA ALA A 235 9.31 -8.50 0.29
C ALA A 235 8.17 -8.07 -0.65
N ALA A 236 6.97 -8.06 -0.08
CA ALA A 236 5.76 -7.49 -0.64
C ALA A 236 5.13 -6.55 0.39
N TYR A 237 4.64 -5.42 -0.07
CA TYR A 237 3.88 -4.44 0.72
C TYR A 237 2.57 -4.16 0.00
N ILE A 238 1.45 -4.25 0.73
CA ILE A 238 0.11 -3.89 0.26
C ILE A 238 -0.43 -2.86 1.25
N GLY A 239 -0.87 -1.70 0.76
CA GLY A 239 -1.40 -0.65 1.62
C GLY A 239 -2.63 0.04 1.05
N THR A 240 -3.12 1.01 1.81
CA THR A 240 -4.32 1.80 1.48
C THR A 240 -3.97 3.21 1.02
N SER A 241 -2.75 3.66 1.29
CA SER A 241 -2.29 5.04 1.15
C SER A 241 -1.67 5.31 -0.21
N ASN A 242 -2.10 6.39 -0.88
CA ASN A 242 -1.37 6.92 -2.03
C ASN A 242 -0.03 7.52 -1.57
N TRP A 243 0.90 7.69 -2.50
CA TRP A 243 2.26 8.09 -2.15
C TRP A 243 2.41 9.61 -2.24
N SER A 244 1.65 10.30 -1.38
CA SER A 244 1.80 11.72 -1.04
C SER A 244 1.81 11.89 0.49
N GLY A 245 2.48 12.93 0.98
CA GLY A 245 2.76 13.08 2.41
C GLY A 245 1.50 13.14 3.28
N ASP A 246 0.43 13.74 2.79
CA ASP A 246 -0.87 13.84 3.46
C ASP A 246 -1.51 12.48 3.82
N TYR A 247 -1.19 11.40 3.11
CA TYR A 247 -1.66 10.05 3.48
C TYR A 247 -0.92 9.47 4.70
N PHE A 248 0.25 10.01 5.02
CA PHE A 248 1.07 9.56 6.15
C PHE A 248 0.99 10.51 7.34
N THR A 249 0.56 11.76 7.13
CA THR A 249 0.44 12.77 8.18
C THR A 249 -1.00 13.02 8.64
N ASP A 250 -1.97 12.91 7.73
CA ASP A 250 -3.32 13.43 7.97
C ASP A 250 -4.44 12.42 7.69
N THR A 251 -4.14 11.28 7.04
CA THR A 251 -5.14 10.26 6.68
C THR A 251 -4.88 8.93 7.38
N ALA A 252 -5.96 8.32 7.89
CA ALA A 252 -5.91 6.97 8.46
C ALA A 252 -5.58 5.92 7.38
N GLY A 253 -4.35 5.40 7.42
CA GLY A 253 -3.84 4.41 6.48
C GLY A 253 -3.40 3.13 7.18
N ILE A 254 -3.46 2.02 6.44
CA ILE A 254 -3.04 0.70 6.92
C ILE A 254 -2.16 0.04 5.84
N GLY A 255 -1.08 -0.62 6.29
CA GLY A 255 -0.21 -1.41 5.44
C GLY A 255 -0.03 -2.83 5.97
N LEU A 256 0.26 -3.75 5.06
CA LEU A 256 0.71 -5.10 5.36
C LEU A 256 2.03 -5.36 4.64
N TYR A 257 3.07 -5.57 5.42
CA TYR A 257 4.38 -5.99 4.99
C TYR A 257 4.55 -7.50 5.15
N LEU A 258 5.08 -8.14 4.11
CA LEU A 258 5.31 -9.57 4.03
C LEU A 258 6.71 -9.82 3.48
N GLN A 259 7.59 -10.43 4.28
CA GLN A 259 8.95 -10.77 3.89
C GLN A 259 9.16 -12.28 3.93
N SER A 260 9.84 -12.83 2.93
CA SER A 260 10.15 -14.27 2.93
C SER A 260 11.15 -14.63 4.04
N VAL A 261 10.85 -15.68 4.81
CA VAL A 261 11.75 -16.20 5.88
C VAL A 261 12.89 -17.04 5.30
N SER A 262 12.74 -17.53 4.07
CA SER A 262 13.72 -18.37 3.41
C SER A 262 13.92 -17.96 1.94
N ASN A 263 15.09 -18.28 1.40
CA ASN A 263 15.38 -18.08 -0.02
C ASN A 263 14.63 -19.08 -0.94
N SER A 264 13.87 -20.03 -0.39
CA SER A 264 13.02 -20.91 -1.19
C SER A 264 11.74 -20.18 -1.56
N THR A 265 11.72 -19.63 -2.77
CA THR A 265 10.55 -18.99 -3.36
C THR A 265 9.66 -20.04 -4.02
N SER A 266 8.62 -20.51 -3.32
CA SER A 266 7.52 -21.18 -4.03
C SER A 266 6.87 -20.18 -4.98
N ALA A 267 6.72 -20.55 -6.26
CA ALA A 267 6.06 -19.73 -7.28
C ALA A 267 4.61 -19.33 -6.88
N ALA A 268 4.02 -20.02 -5.91
CA ALA A 268 2.68 -19.78 -5.40
C ALA A 268 2.62 -18.80 -4.21
N GLY A 269 3.75 -18.27 -3.73
CA GLY A 269 3.78 -17.32 -2.62
C GLY A 269 3.15 -15.97 -2.97
N ILE A 270 2.61 -15.27 -1.97
CA ILE A 270 1.95 -13.96 -2.15
C ILE A 270 2.87 -12.91 -2.81
N ARG A 271 4.19 -12.95 -2.53
CA ARG A 271 5.17 -12.06 -3.14
C ARG A 271 5.29 -12.33 -4.64
N GLU A 272 5.42 -13.60 -5.02
CA GLU A 272 5.50 -14.04 -6.41
C GLU A 272 4.20 -13.74 -7.17
N GLN A 273 3.04 -13.93 -6.53
CA GLN A 273 1.74 -13.54 -7.07
C GLN A 273 1.67 -12.03 -7.33
N LEU A 274 2.12 -11.20 -6.38
CA LEU A 274 2.13 -9.75 -6.51
C LEU A 274 3.09 -9.29 -7.61
N LEU A 275 4.26 -9.91 -7.72
CA LEU A 275 5.21 -9.70 -8.82
C LEU A 275 4.62 -10.11 -10.18
N GLY A 276 3.85 -11.20 -10.22
CA GLY A 276 3.11 -11.65 -11.40
C GLY A 276 2.06 -10.64 -11.83
N VAL A 277 1.30 -10.07 -10.89
CA VAL A 277 0.34 -8.99 -11.15
C VAL A 277 1.04 -7.74 -11.69
N PHE A 278 2.14 -7.32 -11.05
CA PHE A 278 2.92 -6.19 -11.52
C PHE A 278 3.42 -6.40 -12.95
N SER A 279 4.03 -7.56 -13.20
CA SER A 279 4.56 -7.92 -14.52
C SER A 279 3.45 -7.90 -15.58
N ARG A 280 2.30 -8.52 -15.30
CA ARG A 280 1.14 -8.52 -16.20
C ARG A 280 0.71 -7.10 -16.54
N ASP A 281 0.54 -6.25 -15.53
CA ASP A 281 0.04 -4.90 -15.71
C ASP A 281 1.08 -4.02 -16.43
N TRP A 282 2.38 -4.16 -16.08
CA TRP A 282 3.50 -3.44 -16.68
C TRP A 282 3.65 -3.68 -18.19
N TYR A 283 3.49 -4.94 -18.63
CA TYR A 283 3.61 -5.33 -20.04
C TYR A 283 2.27 -5.31 -20.79
N SER A 284 1.18 -4.86 -20.15
CA SER A 284 -0.13 -4.74 -20.77
C SER A 284 -0.19 -3.55 -21.76
N PRO A 285 -1.14 -3.55 -22.73
CA PRO A 285 -1.37 -2.39 -23.60
C PRO A 285 -1.93 -1.17 -22.86
N TYR A 286 -2.26 -1.30 -21.57
CA TYR A 286 -2.75 -0.22 -20.71
C TYR A 286 -1.61 0.56 -20.04
N ALA A 287 -0.39 0.04 -20.10
CA ALA A 287 0.81 0.66 -19.53
C ALA A 287 1.67 1.30 -20.62
N GLY A 288 1.70 2.63 -20.67
CA GLY A 288 2.48 3.42 -21.63
C GLY A 288 3.58 4.24 -20.95
N ASN A 289 4.63 4.61 -21.68
CA ASN A 289 5.64 5.54 -21.16
C ASN A 289 5.02 6.94 -20.98
N THR A 290 5.50 7.68 -19.97
CA THR A 290 5.26 9.12 -19.80
C THR A 290 6.00 9.94 -20.85
#